data_AF-A0A350W2D3-F1
#
_entry.id   AF-A0A350W2D3-F1
#
_cell.length_a   1.000
_cell.length_b   1.000
_cell.length_c   1.000
_cell.angle_alpha   90.00
_cell.angle_beta   90.00
_cell.angle_gamma   90.00
#
_symmetry.space_group_name_H-M   'P 1'
#
loop_
_entity.id
_entity.type
_entity.pdbx_description
1 polymer ?
#
loop_
_entity_poly.entity_id
_entity_poly.type
_entity_poly.pdbx_seq_one_letter_code
_entity_poly.pdbx_strand_id
1 'polypeptide(L)'
;MSSKSFVKIITSRMKEKNMGVRQLARECGIDASFISKVIQGKRNPPSDEKIIKKIAQVLSVDPIMLTIFTGHIPSSLQLILENESFVNGLLLKKYPVLEKVVPVKNIITTSAPVLPSARNIVPAGKGKTYQKSDITDELL
;
A
#
# COMPACT_ATOMS: atom_id res chain seq x y z
N MET A 1 14.16 1.36 -10.40
CA MET A 1 14.26 0.63 -9.12
C MET A 1 13.16 1.00 -8.11
N SER A 2 12.70 2.26 -8.06
CA SER A 2 11.68 2.72 -7.09
C SER A 2 10.39 1.89 -7.03
N SER A 3 9.81 1.57 -8.20
CA SER A 3 8.54 0.82 -8.28
C SER A 3 8.55 -0.54 -7.58
N LYS A 4 9.69 -1.25 -7.54
CA LYS A 4 9.79 -2.57 -6.90
C LYS A 4 9.69 -2.48 -5.37
N SER A 5 10.30 -1.45 -4.76
CA SER A 5 10.26 -1.23 -3.31
C SER A 5 8.85 -0.91 -2.84
N PHE A 6 8.16 -0.03 -3.56
CA PHE A 6 6.74 0.29 -3.31
C PHE A 6 5.84 -0.95 -3.36
N VAL A 7 5.95 -1.75 -4.43
CA VAL A 7 5.15 -2.98 -4.59
C VAL A 7 5.44 -3.97 -3.47
N LYS A 8 6.71 -4.15 -3.09
CA LYS A 8 7.11 -5.06 -2.01
C LYS A 8 6.44 -4.67 -0.68
N ILE A 9 6.48 -3.40 -0.31
CA ILE A 9 5.89 -2.92 0.95
C ILE A 9 4.38 -3.09 0.94
N ILE A 10 3.71 -2.69 -0.14
CA ILE A 10 2.26 -2.83 -0.25
C ILE A 10 1.85 -4.29 -0.15
N THR A 11 2.48 -5.18 -0.92
CA THR A 11 2.12 -6.60 -0.92
C THR A 11 2.39 -7.27 0.44
N SER A 12 3.46 -6.91 1.14
CA SER A 12 3.71 -7.38 2.50
C SER A 12 2.62 -6.92 3.47
N ARG A 13 2.28 -5.62 3.49
CA ARG A 13 1.24 -5.09 4.39
C ARG A 13 -0.15 -5.61 4.07
N MET A 14 -0.47 -5.80 2.80
CA MET A 14 -1.71 -6.45 2.37
C MET A 14 -1.82 -7.86 2.92
N LYS A 15 -0.73 -8.65 2.89
CA LYS A 15 -0.71 -10.00 3.47
C LYS A 15 -0.88 -9.98 4.98
N GLU A 16 -0.18 -9.09 5.69
CA GLU A 16 -0.31 -8.92 7.14
C GLU A 16 -1.75 -8.60 7.56
N LYS A 17 -2.46 -7.79 6.76
CA LYS A 17 -3.85 -7.40 7.00
C LYS A 17 -4.89 -8.33 6.37
N ASN A 18 -4.48 -9.42 5.72
CA ASN A 18 -5.36 -10.30 4.92
C ASN A 18 -6.25 -9.53 3.93
N MET A 19 -5.70 -8.47 3.32
CA MET A 19 -6.41 -7.54 2.46
C MET A 19 -6.17 -7.86 0.99
N GLY A 20 -7.26 -7.96 0.21
CA GLY A 20 -7.20 -8.15 -1.23
C GLY A 20 -7.03 -6.84 -2.02
N VAL A 21 -6.63 -6.95 -3.29
CA VAL A 21 -6.46 -5.79 -4.20
C VAL A 21 -7.75 -4.98 -4.33
N ARG A 22 -8.90 -5.66 -4.47
CA ARG A 22 -10.22 -5.00 -4.57
C ARG A 22 -10.61 -4.28 -3.29
N GLN A 23 -10.24 -4.81 -2.14
CA GLN A 23 -10.52 -4.18 -0.85
C GLN A 23 -9.67 -2.91 -0.69
N LEU A 24 -8.36 -3.01 -0.93
CA LEU A 24 -7.47 -1.84 -0.93
C LEU A 24 -7.94 -0.76 -1.89
N ALA A 25 -8.35 -1.14 -3.10
CA ALA A 25 -8.89 -0.23 -4.11
C ALA A 25 -10.11 0.54 -3.61
N ARG A 26 -11.08 -0.17 -3.00
CA ARG A 26 -12.29 0.44 -2.43
C ARG A 26 -11.97 1.39 -1.28
N GLU A 27 -11.12 0.97 -0.34
CA GLU A 27 -10.76 1.78 0.84
C GLU A 27 -9.97 3.04 0.44
N CYS A 28 -9.13 2.95 -0.59
CA CYS A 28 -8.37 4.10 -1.09
C CYS A 28 -9.14 4.98 -2.09
N GLY A 29 -10.27 4.50 -2.63
CA GLY A 29 -11.01 5.17 -3.70
C GLY A 29 -10.26 5.19 -5.03
N ILE A 30 -9.58 4.09 -5.37
CA ILE A 30 -8.80 3.92 -6.60
C ILE A 30 -9.37 2.74 -7.40
N ASP A 31 -9.19 2.73 -8.71
CA ASP A 31 -9.52 1.58 -9.54
C ASP A 31 -8.66 0.35 -9.18
N ALA A 32 -9.30 -0.80 -8.97
CA ALA A 32 -8.64 -2.08 -8.71
C ALA A 32 -7.74 -2.51 -9.89
N SER A 33 -8.10 -2.16 -11.13
CA SER A 33 -7.28 -2.42 -12.33
C SER A 33 -5.96 -1.66 -12.27
N PHE A 34 -5.98 -0.42 -11.78
CA PHE A 34 -4.78 0.39 -11.59
C PHE A 34 -3.85 -0.27 -10.56
N ILE A 35 -4.34 -0.62 -9.37
CA ILE A 35 -3.52 -1.27 -8.33
C ILE A 35 -2.94 -2.59 -8.84
N SER A 36 -3.74 -3.40 -9.54
CA SER A 36 -3.27 -4.67 -10.11
C SER A 36 -2.13 -4.47 -11.11
N LYS A 37 -2.22 -3.47 -12.00
CA LYS A 37 -1.15 -3.13 -12.96
C LYS A 37 0.10 -2.61 -12.26
N VAL A 38 -0.05 -1.85 -11.18
CA VAL A 38 1.09 -1.37 -10.36
C VAL A 38 1.80 -2.53 -9.69
N ILE A 39 1.08 -3.44 -9.04
CA ILE A 39 1.65 -4.63 -8.39
C ILE A 39 2.36 -5.54 -9.40
N GLN A 40 1.81 -5.67 -10.61
CA GLN A 40 2.43 -6.42 -11.70
C GLN A 40 3.64 -5.71 -12.34
N GLY A 41 3.94 -4.47 -11.94
CA GLY A 41 5.01 -3.66 -12.54
C GLY A 41 4.70 -3.15 -13.95
N LYS A 42 3.45 -3.27 -14.41
CA LYS A 42 2.98 -2.77 -15.72
C LYS A 42 2.65 -1.28 -15.70
N ARG A 43 2.52 -0.68 -14.51
CA ARG A 43 2.34 0.76 -14.30
C ARG A 43 3.20 1.27 -13.16
N ASN A 44 3.54 2.55 -13.25
CA ASN A 44 4.22 3.25 -12.17
C ASN A 44 3.27 3.45 -10.98
N PRO A 45 3.82 3.53 -9.75
CA PRO A 45 3.05 3.93 -8.57
C PRO A 45 2.32 5.26 -8.79
N PRO A 46 1.24 5.53 -8.04
CA PRO A 46 0.57 6.82 -8.09
C PRO A 46 1.54 7.93 -7.69
N SER A 47 1.54 9.04 -8.43
CA SER A 47 2.33 10.24 -8.10
C SER A 47 1.58 11.23 -7.21
N ASP A 48 0.25 11.11 -7.14
CA ASP A 48 -0.57 11.97 -6.30
C ASP A 48 -0.37 11.62 -4.81
N GLU A 49 0.19 12.59 -4.06
CA GLU A 49 0.42 12.46 -2.63
C GLU A 49 -0.85 12.12 -1.84
N LYS A 50 -2.02 12.62 -2.26
CA LYS A 50 -3.29 12.34 -1.56
C LYS A 50 -3.61 10.85 -1.63
N ILE A 51 -3.36 10.24 -2.79
CA ILE A 51 -3.56 8.82 -3.03
C ILE A 51 -2.54 8.01 -2.21
N ILE A 52 -1.27 8.40 -2.24
CA ILE A 52 -0.22 7.74 -1.45
C ILE A 52 -0.54 7.80 0.04
N LYS A 53 -0.98 8.95 0.56
CA LYS A 53 -1.38 9.14 1.96
C LYS A 53 -2.55 8.24 2.35
N LYS A 54 -3.57 8.10 1.50
CA LYS A 54 -4.69 7.16 1.73
C LYS A 54 -4.22 5.70 1.78
N ILE A 55 -3.38 5.29 0.82
CA ILE A 55 -2.81 3.93 0.80
C ILE A 55 -1.99 3.69 2.08
N ALA A 56 -1.18 4.67 2.50
CA ALA A 56 -0.39 4.61 3.71
C ALA A 56 -1.26 4.46 4.96
N GLN A 57 -2.35 5.22 5.08
CA GLN A 57 -3.32 5.11 6.17
C GLN A 57 -3.97 3.73 6.21
N VAL A 58 -4.51 3.26 5.08
CA VAL A 58 -5.18 1.95 4.98
C VAL A 58 -4.22 0.81 5.33
N LEU A 59 -2.95 0.90 4.91
CA LEU A 59 -1.93 -0.12 5.18
C LEU A 59 -1.17 0.10 6.49
N SER A 60 -1.47 1.14 7.25
CA SER A 60 -0.74 1.54 8.47
C SER A 60 0.77 1.66 8.26
N VAL A 61 1.16 2.37 7.19
CA VAL A 61 2.55 2.69 6.84
C VAL A 61 2.75 4.19 6.97
N ASP A 62 3.98 4.62 7.26
CA ASP A 62 4.33 6.04 7.21
C ASP A 62 4.18 6.59 5.77
N PRO A 63 3.35 7.63 5.56
CA PRO A 63 3.15 8.24 4.25
C PRO A 63 4.44 8.84 3.66
N ILE A 64 5.37 9.34 4.49
CA ILE A 64 6.62 9.92 4.00
C ILE A 64 7.47 8.82 3.37
N MET A 65 7.67 7.72 4.10
CA MET A 65 8.39 6.55 3.60
C MET A 65 7.75 5.99 2.33
N LEU A 66 6.42 5.84 2.32
CA LEU A 66 5.72 5.32 1.14
C LEU A 66 5.91 6.22 -0.08
N THR A 67 5.89 7.54 0.11
CA THR A 67 6.15 8.53 -0.96
C THR A 67 7.57 8.39 -1.50
N ILE A 68 8.57 8.29 -0.64
CA ILE A 68 9.96 8.08 -1.05
C ILE A 68 10.11 6.80 -1.89
N PHE A 69 9.43 5.72 -1.51
CA PHE A 69 9.45 4.46 -2.27
C PHE A 69 8.76 4.54 -3.64
N THR A 70 7.93 5.55 -3.89
CA THR A 70 7.43 5.82 -5.26
C THR A 70 8.49 6.49 -6.13
N GLY A 71 9.53 7.09 -5.53
CA GLY A 71 10.55 7.88 -6.22
C GLY A 71 10.26 9.38 -6.17
N HIS A 72 9.32 9.81 -5.33
CA HIS A 72 8.94 11.20 -5.16
C HIS A 72 9.47 11.74 -3.82
N ILE A 73 9.77 13.03 -3.79
CA ILE A 73 10.14 13.74 -2.58
C ILE A 73 8.85 14.31 -1.98
N PRO A 74 8.45 13.92 -0.77
CA PRO A 74 7.25 14.46 -0.15
C PRO A 74 7.40 15.94 0.16
N SER A 75 6.34 16.70 -0.09
CA SER A 75 6.28 18.16 0.08
C SER A 75 6.68 18.62 1.49
N SER A 76 6.40 17.81 2.51
CA SER A 76 6.79 18.10 3.91
C SER A 76 8.29 18.18 4.13
N LEU A 77 9.10 17.56 3.26
CA LEU A 77 10.57 17.63 3.32
C LEU A 77 11.14 18.84 2.60
N GLN A 78 10.33 19.60 1.86
CA GLN A 78 10.78 20.73 1.08
C GLN A 78 11.43 21.80 1.96
N LEU A 79 10.83 22.11 3.11
CA LEU A 79 11.38 23.06 4.10
C LEU A 79 12.78 22.65 4.60
N ILE A 80 13.03 21.35 4.74
CA ILE A 80 14.33 20.82 5.19
C ILE A 80 15.34 20.94 4.05
N LEU A 81 14.90 20.69 2.81
CA LEU A 81 15.73 20.77 1.61
C LEU A 81 16.00 22.21 1.15
N GLU A 82 15.22 23.18 1.59
CA GLU A 82 15.48 24.61 1.35
C GLU A 82 16.61 25.16 2.26
N ASN A 83 16.98 24.43 3.31
CA ASN A 83 18.06 24.84 4.19
C ASN A 83 19.43 24.58 3.54
N GLU A 84 20.12 25.65 3.14
CA GLU A 84 21.43 25.56 2.47
C GLU A 84 22.48 24.80 3.29
N SER A 85 22.48 24.95 4.62
CA SER A 85 23.44 24.24 5.48
C SER A 85 23.21 22.73 5.45
N PHE A 86 21.95 22.31 5.41
CA PHE A 86 21.57 20.91 5.27
C PHE A 86 21.96 20.36 3.88
N VAL A 87 21.64 21.09 2.81
CA VAL A 87 21.98 20.67 1.43
C VAL A 87 23.49 20.59 1.23
N ASN A 88 24.23 21.59 1.68
CA ASN A 88 25.70 21.58 1.62
C ASN A 88 26.27 20.41 2.42
N GLY A 89 25.70 20.10 3.60
CA GLY A 89 26.05 18.90 4.35
C GLY A 89 25.77 17.59 3.61
N LEU A 90 24.67 17.51 2.85
CA LEU A 90 24.31 16.36 2.02
C LEU A 90 25.23 16.19 0.81
N LEU A 91 25.64 17.29 0.17
CA LEU A 91 26.51 17.30 -1.02
C LEU A 91 27.99 17.06 -0.69
N LEU A 92 28.49 17.63 0.41
CA LEU A 92 29.89 17.50 0.84
C LEU A 92 30.19 16.14 1.45
N LYS A 93 29.19 15.48 2.05
CA LYS A 93 29.26 14.04 2.29
C LYS A 93 29.14 13.36 0.93
N LYS A 94 30.27 12.94 0.36
CA LYS A 94 30.29 11.74 -0.50
C LYS A 94 29.74 10.60 0.35
N TYR A 95 28.41 10.49 0.49
CA TYR A 95 27.78 9.39 1.21
C TYR A 95 28.32 8.11 0.58
N PRO A 96 29.14 7.29 1.29
CA PRO A 96 29.52 5.98 0.79
C PRO A 96 28.35 4.99 0.95
N VAL A 97 27.10 5.47 0.94
CA VAL A 97 25.91 4.75 1.39
C VAL A 97 25.00 4.48 0.20
N LEU A 98 25.47 3.60 -0.68
CA LEU A 98 24.59 2.69 -1.42
C LEU A 98 25.03 1.22 -1.30
N GLU A 99 26.21 0.92 -0.72
CA GLU A 99 26.73 -0.45 -0.70
C GLU A 99 26.33 -1.28 0.53
N LYS A 100 25.82 -0.68 1.62
CA LYS A 100 25.42 -1.40 2.84
C LYS A 100 24.10 -0.91 3.42
N VAL A 101 23.01 -1.05 2.68
CA VAL A 101 21.68 -1.12 3.29
C VAL A 101 21.61 -2.48 3.99
N VAL A 102 21.85 -2.48 5.30
CA VAL A 102 21.70 -3.64 6.18
C VAL A 102 20.28 -4.17 6.01
N PRO A 103 20.07 -5.49 5.81
CA PRO A 103 18.73 -6.03 5.72
C PRO A 103 18.00 -5.74 7.03
N VAL A 104 16.87 -5.04 6.95
CA VAL A 104 15.92 -4.86 8.06
C VAL A 104 15.34 -6.23 8.40
N LYS A 105 16.13 -7.06 9.09
CA LYS A 105 15.67 -8.19 9.89
C LYS A 105 15.29 -7.61 11.25
N ASN A 106 14.06 -7.88 11.68
CA ASN A 106 13.54 -7.69 13.04
C ASN A 106 12.87 -6.33 13.32
N ILE A 107 11.63 -6.18 12.87
CA ILE A 107 10.57 -5.53 13.67
C ILE A 107 9.34 -6.46 13.62
N ILE A 108 9.46 -7.64 14.20
CA ILE A 108 8.33 -8.52 14.50
C ILE A 108 8.52 -9.00 15.94
N THR A 109 8.07 -8.20 16.90
CA THR A 109 7.67 -8.70 18.22
C THR A 109 6.23 -9.18 18.09
N THR A 110 6.03 -10.35 17.48
CA THR A 110 4.76 -11.08 17.60
C THR A 110 4.73 -11.72 18.98
N SER A 111 3.98 -11.11 19.90
CA SER A 111 3.42 -11.80 21.04
C SER A 111 2.49 -12.90 20.53
N ALA A 112 2.95 -14.15 20.62
CA ALA A 112 2.25 -15.42 20.46
C ALA A 112 1.39 -15.64 19.17
N PRO A 113 1.38 -16.85 18.59
CA PRO A 113 0.44 -17.17 17.52
C PRO A 113 -0.99 -17.15 18.07
N VAL A 114 -1.85 -16.28 17.52
CA VAL A 114 -3.30 -16.39 17.72
C VAL A 114 -3.75 -17.65 16.99
N LEU A 115 -4.02 -18.72 17.74
CA LEU A 115 -4.67 -19.91 17.21
C LEU A 115 -6.05 -19.51 16.65
N PRO A 116 -6.41 -19.93 15.42
CA PRO A 116 -7.73 -19.65 14.90
C PRO A 116 -8.77 -20.37 15.77
N SER A 117 -9.62 -19.60 16.46
CA SER A 117 -10.84 -20.15 17.05
C SER A 117 -11.68 -20.74 15.91
N ALA A 118 -12.08 -22.00 16.04
CA ALA A 118 -12.88 -22.70 15.05
C ALA A 118 -14.14 -21.90 14.74
N ARG A 119 -14.27 -21.41 13.50
CA ARG A 119 -15.53 -20.85 13.02
C ARG A 119 -16.55 -21.99 13.01
N ASN A 120 -17.67 -21.81 13.70
CA ASN A 120 -18.86 -22.62 13.46
C ASN A 120 -19.24 -22.44 11.99
N ILE A 121 -19.00 -23.47 11.18
CA ILE A 121 -19.43 -23.55 9.79
C ILE A 121 -20.95 -23.73 9.84
N VAL A 122 -21.69 -22.64 9.67
CA VAL A 122 -23.12 -22.73 9.32
C VAL A 122 -23.18 -23.20 7.87
N PRO A 123 -23.87 -24.30 7.54
CA PRO A 123 -23.96 -24.77 6.16
C PRO A 123 -24.62 -23.70 5.29
N ALA A 124 -23.98 -23.40 4.16
CA ALA A 124 -24.49 -22.45 3.18
C ALA A 124 -25.86 -22.95 2.67
N GLY A 125 -26.93 -22.24 3.04
CA GLY A 125 -28.25 -22.43 2.46
C GLY A 125 -28.18 -22.22 0.95
N LYS A 126 -28.90 -23.06 0.18
CA LYS A 126 -29.00 -22.95 -1.28
C LYS A 126 -29.38 -21.51 -1.66
N GLY A 127 -28.51 -20.82 -2.39
CA GLY A 127 -28.79 -19.48 -2.90
C GLY A 127 -30.04 -19.49 -3.78
N LYS A 128 -30.95 -18.53 -3.56
CA LYS A 128 -32.13 -18.35 -4.43
C LYS A 128 -31.66 -17.87 -5.81
N THR A 129 -32.06 -18.59 -6.86
CA THR A 129 -32.01 -18.11 -8.25
C THR A 129 -33.18 -17.16 -8.47
N TYR A 130 -32.89 -15.89 -8.80
CA TYR A 130 -33.91 -14.92 -9.17
C TYR A 130 -34.41 -15.21 -10.58
N GLN A 131 -35.73 -15.14 -10.78
CA GLN A 131 -36.34 -15.27 -12.10
C GLN A 131 -36.47 -13.89 -12.74
N LYS A 132 -36.43 -13.84 -14.07
CA LYS A 132 -36.42 -12.59 -14.85
C LYS A 132 -37.69 -11.73 -14.65
N SER A 133 -38.74 -12.29 -14.04
CA SER A 133 -39.96 -11.60 -13.61
C SER A 133 -39.79 -10.71 -12.37
N ASP A 134 -38.67 -10.83 -11.65
CA ASP A 134 -38.46 -10.15 -10.36
C ASP A 134 -37.79 -8.77 -10.52
N ILE A 135 -37.58 -8.30 -11.75
CA ILE A 135 -37.03 -6.98 -12.06
C ILE A 135 -38.20 -6.07 -12.44
N THR A 136 -38.53 -5.10 -11.60
CA THR A 136 -39.53 -4.08 -11.92
C THR A 136 -38.92 -3.03 -12.86
N ASP A 137 -39.70 -2.57 -13.85
CA ASP A 137 -39.29 -1.68 -14.95
C ASP A 137 -38.87 -0.24 -14.54
N GLU A 138 -38.66 0.06 -13.25
CA GLU A 138 -38.27 1.40 -12.79
C GLU A 138 -36.77 1.72 -12.98
N LEU A 139 -36.01 0.87 -13.69
CA LEU A 139 -34.56 1.03 -13.88
C LEU A 139 -34.10 1.02 -15.35
N LEU A 140 -34.98 1.39 -16.30
CA LEU A 140 -34.59 1.68 -17.68
C LEU A 140 -34.78 3.15 -18.04
#